data_AF-A0A966SIT1-F1
#
_entry.id   AF-A0A966SIT1-F1
#
_cell.length_a   1.000
_cell.length_b   1.000
_cell.length_c   1.000
_cell.angle_alpha   90.00
_cell.angle_beta   90.00
_cell.angle_gamma   90.00
#
_symmetry.space_group_name_H-M   'P 1'
#
loop_
_entity.id
_entity.type
_entity.pdbx_description
1 polymer ?
#
loop_
_entity_poly.entity_id
_entity_poly.type
_entity_poly.pdbx_seq_one_letter_code
_entity_poly.pdbx_strand_id
1 'polypeptide(L)'
;NTADWQSWQGFGDVRLNDGLLWEFPIFGLFSPVLNAVNKDLGNSRAKEASGSFILTNSVLYTKNLVINSSPARLHYDGTVDFAGGVNAVVEAEMFRDTFLVGPILSFLTTPMTKVFEYKVTGSLANPKSEPRFIPKFLLLPLRPFQTIREFLTPDKLAPEKK
;
A
#
# COMPACT_ATOMS: atom_id res chain seq x y z
N ASN A 1 38.36 -2.81 13.09
CA ASN A 1 37.20 -1.99 12.70
C ASN A 1 35.84 -2.58 13.05
N THR A 2 35.74 -3.63 13.87
CA THR A 2 34.46 -4.22 14.32
C THR A 2 33.97 -3.70 15.69
N ALA A 3 34.73 -2.83 16.36
CA ALA A 3 34.40 -2.32 17.70
C ALA A 3 33.38 -1.17 17.68
N ASP A 4 33.25 -0.47 16.56
CA ASP A 4 32.23 0.58 16.37
C ASP A 4 31.12 0.03 15.46
N TRP A 5 29.99 -0.28 16.07
CA TRP A 5 28.79 -0.78 15.40
C TRP A 5 28.13 0.26 14.49
N GLN A 6 28.51 1.54 14.58
CA GLN A 6 28.02 2.61 13.72
C GLN A 6 28.92 2.82 12.49
N SER A 7 30.10 2.23 12.45
CA SER A 7 31.05 2.38 11.35
C SER A 7 31.00 1.23 10.35
N TRP A 8 29.84 0.59 10.12
CA TRP A 8 29.77 -0.51 9.16
C TRP A 8 29.57 0.03 7.75
N GLN A 9 30.30 -0.56 6.80
CA GLN A 9 30.18 -0.29 5.38
C GLN A 9 29.99 -1.59 4.61
N GLY A 10 29.32 -1.52 3.46
CA GLY A 10 29.14 -2.67 2.59
C GLY A 10 28.16 -2.40 1.46
N PHE A 11 27.89 -3.45 0.70
CA PHE A 11 26.85 -3.48 -0.33
C PHE A 11 26.47 -4.94 -0.55
N GLY A 12 25.32 -5.16 -1.17
CA GLY A 12 24.91 -6.50 -1.53
C GLY A 12 23.53 -6.55 -2.15
N ASP A 13 23.10 -7.78 -2.42
CA ASP A 13 21.78 -8.08 -2.95
C ASP A 13 21.01 -8.89 -1.92
N VAL A 14 19.73 -8.58 -1.77
CA VAL A 14 18.79 -9.35 -0.97
C VAL A 14 17.82 -10.05 -1.91
N ARG A 15 17.57 -11.33 -1.65
CA ARG A 15 16.49 -12.11 -2.24
C ARG A 15 15.81 -12.92 -1.16
N LEU A 16 14.50 -12.79 -1.08
CA LEU A 16 13.65 -13.57 -0.20
C LEU A 16 12.61 -14.26 -1.07
N ASN A 17 12.45 -15.56 -0.86
CA ASN A 17 11.40 -16.37 -1.46
C ASN A 17 10.60 -17.03 -0.34
N ASP A 18 9.31 -17.22 -0.56
CA ASP A 18 8.37 -17.87 0.36
C ASP A 18 8.32 -17.25 1.77
N GLY A 19 8.54 -15.94 1.87
CA GLY A 19 8.57 -15.20 3.14
C GLY A 19 7.17 -14.93 3.72
N LEU A 20 7.06 -14.84 5.05
CA LEU A 20 5.86 -14.35 5.76
C LEU A 20 6.02 -12.86 6.09
N LEU A 21 6.20 -12.01 5.07
CA LEU A 21 6.52 -10.60 5.31
C LEU A 21 5.38 -9.84 6.02
N TRP A 22 4.12 -10.26 5.90
CA TRP A 22 2.97 -9.56 6.51
C TRP A 22 2.96 -9.56 8.04
N GLU A 23 3.81 -10.35 8.69
CA GLU A 23 3.98 -10.30 10.15
C GLU A 23 4.79 -9.07 10.61
N PHE A 24 5.53 -8.40 9.70
CA PHE A 24 6.22 -7.17 10.05
C PHE A 24 5.27 -5.94 9.93
N PRO A 25 5.18 -5.10 10.98
CA PRO A 25 4.27 -3.95 11.03
C PRO A 25 4.38 -3.00 9.83
N ILE A 26 5.57 -2.85 9.26
CA ILE A 26 5.83 -1.97 8.11
C ILE A 26 5.06 -2.38 6.85
N PHE A 27 4.79 -3.67 6.67
CA PHE A 27 4.00 -4.15 5.54
C PHE A 27 2.50 -4.10 5.82
N GLY A 28 2.09 -4.20 7.10
CA GLY A 28 0.71 -4.05 7.54
C GLY A 28 0.10 -2.66 7.33
N LEU A 29 0.90 -1.61 7.16
CA LEU A 29 0.45 -0.22 6.96
C LEU A 29 -0.48 -0.04 5.75
N PHE A 30 -0.33 -0.89 4.74
CA PHE A 30 -1.09 -0.78 3.49
C PHE A 30 -2.42 -1.55 3.53
N SER A 31 -2.68 -2.31 4.61
CA SER A 31 -3.88 -3.14 4.76
C SER A 31 -5.20 -2.36 4.63
N PRO A 32 -5.37 -1.13 5.17
CA PRO A 32 -6.63 -0.39 5.02
C PRO A 32 -6.96 -0.06 3.56
N VAL A 33 -5.94 0.26 2.76
CA VAL A 33 -6.09 0.60 1.34
C VAL A 33 -6.38 -0.64 0.53
N LEU A 34 -5.68 -1.74 0.82
CA LEU A 34 -5.92 -3.04 0.19
C LEU A 34 -7.34 -3.56 0.51
N ASN A 35 -7.77 -3.45 1.77
CA ASN A 35 -9.10 -3.86 2.22
C ASN A 35 -10.24 -3.01 1.62
N ALA A 36 -9.99 -1.74 1.30
CA ALA A 36 -10.95 -0.87 0.60
C ALA A 36 -11.20 -1.33 -0.85
N VAL A 37 -10.26 -2.05 -1.44
CA VAL A 37 -10.38 -2.61 -2.79
C VAL A 37 -11.02 -3.98 -2.74
N ASN A 38 -10.52 -4.87 -1.88
CA ASN A 38 -11.13 -6.16 -1.57
C ASN A 38 -10.63 -6.66 -0.20
N LYS A 39 -11.56 -7.13 0.64
CA LYS A 39 -11.29 -7.60 2.02
C LYS A 39 -10.28 -8.74 2.13
N ASP A 40 -10.09 -9.52 1.07
CA ASP A 40 -9.13 -10.64 1.06
C ASP A 40 -7.70 -10.19 0.71
N LEU A 41 -7.52 -8.96 0.21
CA LEU A 41 -6.21 -8.48 -0.25
C LEU A 41 -5.27 -8.12 0.90
N GLY A 42 -5.80 -7.70 2.05
CA GLY A 42 -5.02 -7.46 3.26
C GLY A 42 -4.48 -8.73 3.93
N ASN A 43 -4.91 -9.92 3.47
CA ASN A 43 -4.46 -11.22 3.99
C ASN A 43 -3.56 -11.99 3.01
N SER A 44 -3.32 -11.43 1.82
CA SER A 44 -2.52 -12.11 0.79
C SER A 44 -1.05 -12.13 1.16
N ARG A 45 -0.35 -13.24 0.95
CA ARG A 45 1.05 -13.43 1.36
C ARG A 45 2.02 -12.79 0.37
N ALA A 46 2.98 -12.02 0.86
CA ALA A 46 4.07 -11.47 0.08
C ALA A 46 5.07 -12.58 -0.15
N LYS A 47 5.12 -13.08 -1.38
CA LYS A 47 5.83 -14.32 -1.69
C LYS A 47 7.32 -14.08 -1.93
N GLU A 48 7.67 -12.90 -2.44
CA GLU A 48 9.02 -12.65 -2.93
C GLU A 48 9.44 -11.21 -2.66
N ALA A 49 10.71 -11.02 -2.33
CA ALA A 49 11.34 -9.71 -2.27
C ALA A 49 12.73 -9.76 -2.91
N SER A 50 13.10 -8.71 -3.63
CA SER A 50 14.43 -8.60 -4.22
C SER A 50 14.88 -7.15 -4.32
N GLY A 51 16.16 -6.91 -4.09
CA GLY A 51 16.75 -5.58 -4.30
C GLY A 51 18.24 -5.58 -3.99
N SER A 52 18.87 -4.44 -4.27
CA SER A 52 20.26 -4.18 -3.88
C SER A 52 20.30 -3.13 -2.78
N PHE A 53 21.38 -3.14 -2.00
CA PHE A 53 21.63 -2.11 -1.00
C PHE A 53 23.09 -1.68 -0.95
N ILE A 54 23.28 -0.47 -0.45
CA ILE A 54 24.56 0.01 0.06
C ILE A 54 24.41 0.26 1.56
N LEU A 55 25.46 -0.02 2.32
CA LEU A 55 25.55 0.22 3.74
C LEU A 55 26.66 1.23 3.95
N THR A 56 26.33 2.38 4.52
CA THR A 56 27.31 3.42 4.86
C THR A 56 27.01 3.90 6.27
N ASN A 57 27.99 3.82 7.15
CA ASN A 57 27.86 4.22 8.55
C ASN A 57 26.63 3.58 9.22
N SER A 58 26.42 2.29 8.93
CA SER A 58 25.34 1.48 9.49
C SER A 58 23.93 1.94 9.11
N VAL A 59 23.83 2.74 8.05
CA VAL A 59 22.59 3.09 7.37
C VAL A 59 22.54 2.39 6.03
N LEU A 60 21.54 1.54 5.88
CA LEU A 60 21.30 0.74 4.70
C LEU A 60 20.38 1.53 3.76
N TYR A 61 20.83 1.79 2.54
CA TYR A 61 20.07 2.49 1.51
C TYR A 61 19.75 1.53 0.37
N THR A 62 18.51 1.58 -0.11
CA THR A 62 18.06 0.88 -1.30
C THR A 62 17.28 1.83 -2.20
N LYS A 63 17.35 1.59 -3.52
CA LYS A 63 16.57 2.33 -4.54
C LYS A 63 15.66 1.43 -5.37
N ASN A 64 15.75 0.12 -5.15
CA ASN A 64 15.21 -0.90 -6.05
C ASN A 64 14.76 -2.14 -5.27
N LEU A 65 14.40 -1.99 -4.00
CA LEU A 65 13.77 -3.08 -3.26
C LEU A 65 12.33 -3.22 -3.75
N VAL A 66 12.04 -4.38 -4.32
CA VAL A 66 10.71 -4.75 -4.82
C VAL A 66 10.18 -5.91 -4.00
N ILE A 67 8.93 -5.80 -3.57
CA ILE A 67 8.19 -6.86 -2.87
C ILE A 67 6.96 -7.22 -3.71
N ASN A 68 6.87 -8.48 -4.11
CA ASN A 68 5.75 -9.01 -4.85
C ASN A 68 4.76 -9.66 -3.87
N SER A 69 3.55 -9.12 -3.80
CA SER A 69 2.47 -9.67 -2.98
C SER A 69 1.16 -9.58 -3.72
N SER A 70 0.78 -10.62 -4.46
CA SER A 70 -0.45 -10.63 -5.27
C SER A 70 -1.65 -10.10 -4.46
N PRO A 71 -2.42 -9.11 -4.94
CA PRO A 71 -2.41 -8.51 -6.28
C PRO A 71 -1.62 -7.20 -6.35
N ALA A 72 -0.69 -6.94 -5.45
CA ALA A 72 0.13 -5.74 -5.40
C ALA A 72 1.62 -6.02 -5.60
N ARG A 73 2.33 -4.99 -6.04
CA ARG A 73 3.78 -4.90 -6.01
C ARG A 73 4.15 -3.62 -5.27
N LEU A 74 5.10 -3.72 -4.36
CA LEU A 74 5.59 -2.59 -3.58
C LEU A 74 7.03 -2.29 -3.98
N HIS A 75 7.32 -1.03 -4.29
CA HIS A 75 8.65 -0.53 -4.57
C HIS A 75 9.09 0.36 -3.41
N TYR A 76 10.27 0.06 -2.85
CA TYR A 76 10.86 0.79 -1.73
C TYR A 76 12.13 1.51 -2.19
N ASP A 77 12.18 2.81 -1.90
CA ASP A 77 13.36 3.66 -2.01
C ASP A 77 13.57 4.39 -0.68
N GLY A 78 14.73 4.20 -0.07
CA GLY A 78 15.11 4.93 1.13
C GLY A 78 16.03 4.17 2.05
N THR A 79 16.01 4.53 3.33
CA THR A 79 16.98 4.08 4.31
C THR A 79 16.38 3.34 5.48
N VAL A 80 17.16 2.42 6.03
CA VAL A 80 16.97 1.84 7.36
C VAL A 80 18.30 1.80 8.11
N ASP A 81 18.32 2.25 9.36
CA ASP A 81 19.50 2.15 10.23
C ASP A 81 19.46 0.91 11.13
N PHE A 82 20.57 0.61 11.80
CA PHE A 82 20.66 -0.55 12.71
C PHE A 82 19.85 -0.41 14.00
N ALA A 83 19.40 0.80 14.36
CA ALA A 83 18.42 1.00 15.43
C ALA A 83 16.97 0.76 14.93
N GLY A 84 16.82 0.43 13.65
CA GLY A 84 15.54 0.18 13.00
C GLY A 84 14.80 1.46 12.59
N GLY A 85 15.46 2.62 12.58
CA GLY A 85 14.92 3.87 12.07
C GLY A 85 14.72 3.81 10.56
N VAL A 86 13.51 4.11 10.09
CA VAL A 86 13.12 4.00 8.68
C VAL A 86 12.84 5.38 8.11
N ASN A 87 13.27 5.62 6.88
CA ASN A 87 12.88 6.77 6.08
C ASN A 87 12.82 6.36 4.60
N ALA A 88 11.64 5.99 4.13
CA ALA A 88 11.44 5.43 2.80
C ALA A 88 10.23 6.03 2.09
N VAL A 89 10.28 6.04 0.76
CA VAL A 89 9.10 6.21 -0.10
C VAL A 89 8.70 4.82 -0.57
N VAL A 90 7.41 4.52 -0.47
CA VAL A 90 6.84 3.25 -0.89
C VAL A 90 5.81 3.52 -1.96
N GLU A 91 6.07 3.00 -3.15
CA GLU A 91 5.11 3.02 -4.26
C GLU A 91 4.42 1.66 -4.33
N ALA A 92 3.10 1.66 -4.17
CA ALA A 92 2.27 0.47 -4.27
C ALA A 92 1.56 0.45 -5.63
N GLU A 93 1.95 -0.50 -6.46
CA GLU A 93 1.31 -0.82 -7.73
C GLU A 93 0.29 -1.94 -7.51
N MET A 94 -0.98 -1.70 -7.81
CA MET A 94 -2.00 -2.74 -7.72
C MET A 94 -2.40 -3.27 -9.10
N PHE A 95 -2.31 -4.59 -9.28
CA PHE A 95 -2.76 -5.30 -10.46
C PHE A 95 -4.29 -5.35 -10.50
N ARG A 96 -4.86 -5.07 -11.68
CA ARG A 96 -6.32 -4.92 -11.87
C ARG A 96 -7.06 -6.26 -11.93
N ASP A 97 -6.36 -7.39 -11.89
CA ASP A 97 -6.95 -8.73 -12.09
C ASP A 97 -7.88 -9.18 -10.95
N THR A 98 -8.11 -8.32 -9.96
CA THR A 98 -9.16 -8.54 -8.96
C THR A 98 -10.49 -8.02 -9.52
N PHE A 99 -11.45 -8.91 -9.74
CA PHE A 99 -12.81 -8.60 -10.20
C PHE A 99 -13.42 -7.52 -9.28
N LEU A 100 -13.44 -6.26 -9.73
CA LEU A 100 -14.03 -5.13 -8.98
C LEU A 100 -15.56 -5.22 -9.09
N VAL A 101 -16.22 -5.81 -8.10
CA VAL A 101 -17.69 -5.86 -8.04
C VAL A 101 -18.22 -4.55 -7.45
N GLY A 102 -18.88 -3.71 -8.25
CA GLY A 102 -19.51 -2.45 -7.79
C GLY A 102 -19.54 -1.33 -8.85
N PRO A 103 -20.10 -0.15 -8.54
CA PRO A 103 -20.35 0.96 -9.51
C PRO A 103 -19.10 1.61 -10.13
N ILE A 104 -17.91 1.03 -9.93
CA ILE A 104 -16.61 1.49 -10.46
C ILE A 104 -16.26 0.78 -11.79
N LEU A 105 -17.25 0.14 -12.43
CA LEU A 105 -17.08 -0.62 -13.68
C LEU A 105 -16.65 0.25 -14.89
N SER A 106 -16.80 1.57 -14.83
CA SER A 106 -16.41 2.48 -15.94
C SER A 106 -14.90 2.65 -16.12
N PHE A 107 -14.06 2.06 -15.25
CA PHE A 107 -12.60 2.18 -15.27
C PHE A 107 -11.87 1.14 -16.15
N LEU A 108 -12.59 0.26 -16.85
CA LEU A 108 -12.01 -0.86 -17.59
C LEU A 108 -11.18 -0.46 -18.84
N THR A 109 -11.23 0.81 -19.29
CA THR A 109 -10.68 1.24 -20.60
C THR A 109 -9.35 2.00 -20.55
N THR A 110 -8.84 2.41 -19.38
CA THR A 110 -7.52 3.08 -19.28
C THR A 110 -6.44 2.06 -18.89
N PRO A 111 -5.23 2.07 -19.48
CA PRO A 111 -4.13 1.16 -19.10
C PRO A 111 -3.34 1.67 -17.86
N MET A 112 -4.02 2.22 -16.85
CA MET A 112 -3.33 2.71 -15.65
C MET A 112 -3.28 1.64 -14.56
N THR A 113 -2.08 1.17 -14.23
CA THR A 113 -1.76 0.57 -12.94
C THR A 113 -2.11 1.57 -11.85
N LYS A 114 -2.86 1.17 -10.81
CA LYS A 114 -3.16 2.09 -9.71
C LYS A 114 -1.91 2.19 -8.85
N VAL A 115 -1.27 3.36 -8.87
CA VAL A 115 -0.08 3.68 -8.06
C VAL A 115 -0.50 4.51 -6.86
N PHE A 116 -0.07 4.09 -5.69
CA PHE A 116 -0.17 4.87 -4.45
C PHE A 116 1.24 5.14 -3.94
N GLU A 117 1.52 6.38 -3.56
CA GLU A 117 2.81 6.74 -2.99
C GLU A 117 2.64 7.10 -1.52
N TYR A 118 3.45 6.48 -0.67
CA TYR A 118 3.46 6.70 0.77
C TYR A 118 4.87 7.08 1.24
N LYS A 119 4.94 8.06 2.14
CA LYS A 119 6.14 8.32 2.93
C LYS A 119 6.08 7.48 4.19
N VAL A 120 7.06 6.59 4.38
CA VAL A 120 7.20 5.75 5.57
C VAL A 120 8.35 6.25 6.42
N THR A 121 8.06 6.56 7.68
CA THR A 121 9.03 7.05 8.67
C THR A 121 8.86 6.34 10.01
N GLY A 122 9.69 6.65 11.01
CA GLY A 122 9.59 6.07 12.35
C GLY A 122 10.54 4.89 12.52
N SER A 123 10.10 3.81 13.17
CA SER A 123 10.90 2.60 13.34
C SER A 123 10.24 1.39 12.67
N LEU A 124 11.01 0.34 12.39
CA LEU A 124 10.47 -0.93 11.87
C LEU A 124 9.37 -1.52 12.77
N ALA A 125 9.45 -1.29 14.09
CA ALA A 125 8.46 -1.77 15.05
C ALA A 125 7.24 -0.86 15.18
N ASN A 126 7.41 0.46 14.97
CA ASN A 126 6.32 1.43 15.01
C ASN A 126 6.43 2.40 13.83
N PRO A 127 6.11 1.92 12.62
CA PRO A 127 6.26 2.73 11.43
C PRO A 127 5.06 3.66 11.26
N LYS A 128 5.30 4.83 10.68
CA LYS A 128 4.30 5.85 10.37
C LYS A 128 4.25 6.04 8.86
N SER A 129 3.06 5.94 8.27
CA SER A 129 2.84 6.16 6.85
C SER A 129 2.01 7.42 6.61
N GLU A 130 2.49 8.28 5.74
CA GLU A 130 1.75 9.45 5.26
C GLU A 130 1.52 9.33 3.75
N PRO A 131 0.28 9.45 3.26
CA PRO A 131 0.02 9.40 1.83
C PRO A 131 0.62 10.63 1.14
N ARG A 132 1.44 10.40 0.12
CA ARG A 132 1.99 11.45 -0.75
C ARG A 132 1.20 11.60 -2.04
N PHE A 133 0.70 10.48 -2.57
CA PHE A 133 -0.18 10.48 -3.73
C PHE A 133 -1.29 9.43 -3.55
N ILE A 134 -2.54 9.91 -3.54
CA ILE A 134 -3.75 9.08 -3.60
C ILE A 134 -4.50 9.44 -4.88
N PRO A 135 -4.86 8.46 -5.72
CA PRO A 135 -5.70 8.71 -6.89
C PRO A 135 -7.03 9.38 -6.52
N LYS A 136 -7.35 10.50 -7.18
CA LYS A 136 -8.50 11.38 -6.84
C LYS A 136 -9.86 10.69 -6.77
N PHE A 137 -10.07 9.58 -7.48
CA PHE A 137 -11.32 8.82 -7.44
C PHE A 137 -11.56 8.09 -6.10
N LEU A 138 -10.52 7.84 -5.30
CA LEU A 138 -10.67 7.34 -3.93
C LEU A 138 -10.99 8.44 -2.92
N LEU A 139 -10.77 9.70 -3.29
CA LEU A 139 -11.19 10.87 -2.53
C LEU A 139 -12.66 11.23 -2.82
N LEU A 140 -13.36 10.46 -3.67
CA LEU A 140 -14.81 10.60 -3.83
C LEU A 140 -15.47 10.33 -2.47
N PRO A 141 -16.32 11.24 -1.98
CA PRO A 141 -16.70 11.28 -0.59
C PRO A 141 -17.35 9.97 -0.18
N LEU A 142 -16.92 9.42 0.96
CA LEU A 142 -17.69 8.52 1.80
C LEU A 142 -18.98 9.24 2.21
N ARG A 143 -19.93 9.40 1.27
CA ARG A 143 -21.22 9.99 1.55
C ARG A 143 -21.97 9.00 2.45
N PRO A 144 -22.52 9.43 3.59
CA PRO A 144 -23.34 8.56 4.41
C PRO A 144 -24.52 8.02 3.58
N PHE A 145 -24.84 6.74 3.72
CA PHE A 145 -25.96 6.03 3.05
C PHE A 145 -27.33 6.70 3.20
N GLN A 146 -27.44 7.76 4.02
CA GLN A 146 -28.65 8.53 4.24
C GLN A 146 -29.15 9.24 2.97
N THR A 147 -28.27 9.64 2.05
CA THR A 147 -28.67 10.37 0.83
C THR A 147 -29.37 9.48 -0.21
N ILE A 148 -29.26 8.15 -0.13
CA ILE A 148 -29.88 7.22 -1.09
C ILE A 148 -31.37 6.99 -0.76
N ARG A 149 -31.79 7.14 0.50
CA ARG A 149 -33.21 6.96 0.90
C ARG A 149 -34.13 8.06 0.36
N GLU A 150 -33.61 9.26 0.12
CA GLU A 150 -34.39 10.37 -0.47
C GLU A 150 -34.69 10.15 -1.95
N PHE A 151 -33.84 9.41 -2.69
CA PHE A 151 -34.09 9.07 -4.10
C PHE A 151 -34.88 7.77 -4.30
N LEU A 152 -34.91 6.88 -3.30
CA LEU A 152 -35.61 5.59 -3.37
C LEU A 152 -37.06 5.63 -2.86
N THR A 153 -37.54 6.80 -2.43
CA THR A 153 -38.96 7.00 -2.15
C THR A 153 -39.55 7.82 -3.30
N PRO A 154 -39.86 7.22 -4.46
CA PRO A 154 -40.71 7.89 -5.42
C PRO A 154 -42.04 8.20 -4.73
N ASP A 155 -42.55 9.40 -4.98
CA ASP A 155 -43.89 9.83 -4.59
C ASP A 155 -44.85 8.65 -4.54
N LYS A 156 -45.44 8.42 -3.35
CA LYS A 156 -46.73 7.74 -3.29
C LYS A 156 -47.71 8.65 -4.02
N LEU A 157 -47.84 8.36 -5.31
CA LEU A 157 -48.92 8.74 -6.19
C LEU A 157 -50.22 8.90 -5.40
N ALA A 158 -50.76 10.11 -5.46
CA ALA A 158 -52.18 10.33 -5.23
C ALA A 158 -52.99 9.41 -6.16
N PRO A 159 -54.16 8.96 -5.70
CA PRO A 159 -55.30 8.86 -6.59
C PRO A 159 -56.37 9.86 -6.18
N GLU A 160 -56.78 10.61 -7.18
CA GLU A 160 -57.91 11.51 -7.22
C GLU A 160 -59.24 10.73 -7.21
N LYS A 161 -60.30 11.41 -6.74
CA LYS A 161 -61.76 11.24 -7.01
C LYS A 161 -62.61 10.34 -6.09
N LYS A 162 -63.56 10.99 -5.40
CA LYS A 162 -64.93 11.19 -5.92
C LYS A 162 -65.51 12.50 -5.41
#